data_AF-A0A7C9LTS3-F1
#
_entry.id   AF-A0A7C9LTS3-F1
#
_cell.length_a   1.000
_cell.length_b   1.000
_cell.length_c   1.000
_cell.angle_alpha   90.00
_cell.angle_beta   90.00
_cell.angle_gamma   90.00
#
_symmetry.space_group_name_H-M   'P 1'
#
loop_
_entity.id
_entity.type
_entity.pdbx_description
1 polymer ?
#
loop_
_entity_poly.entity_id
_entity_poly.type
_entity_poly.pdbx_seq_one_letter_code
_entity_poly.pdbx_strand_id
1 'polypeptide(L)'
;MNAQLRLHPDVEERLRRHLQPALEVIADTTLVFLREKLNQTGSGTHHPGLPNPSSNPGEYPAKQGGALLACLGKEQGVNGWVVGALNSVAPVPPEAWALEFPEPPNSPISRATGYGARPWLSKAASDTELVGRIRSALAALQ
;
A
#
# COMPACT_ATOMS: atom_id res chain seq x y z
N MET A 1 -10.09 -27.63 -25.71
CA MET A 1 -8.78 -27.80 -25.05
C MET A 1 -8.06 -26.47 -25.06
N ASN A 2 -7.84 -25.84 -23.91
CA ASN A 2 -7.02 -24.62 -23.81
C ASN A 2 -5.56 -25.05 -23.64
N ALA A 3 -4.74 -24.85 -24.68
CA ALA A 3 -3.30 -24.96 -24.55
C ALA A 3 -2.78 -23.74 -23.79
N GLN A 4 -2.20 -23.94 -22.60
CA GLN A 4 -1.47 -22.88 -21.90
C GLN A 4 -0.04 -22.83 -22.44
N LEU A 5 0.28 -21.75 -23.15
CA LEU A 5 1.66 -21.39 -23.45
C LEU A 5 2.32 -20.90 -22.16
N ARG A 6 3.46 -21.49 -21.80
CA ARG A 6 4.30 -21.07 -20.67
C ARG A 6 5.70 -20.81 -21.17
N LEU A 7 6.37 -19.84 -20.55
CA LEU A 7 7.80 -19.63 -20.78
C LEU A 7 8.58 -20.84 -20.28
N HIS A 8 9.73 -21.10 -20.92
CA HIS A 8 10.67 -22.07 -20.40
C HIS A 8 11.21 -21.57 -19.04
N PRO A 9 11.35 -22.43 -18.01
CA PRO A 9 11.76 -22.01 -16.67
C PRO A 9 13.05 -21.17 -16.63
N ASP A 10 14.04 -21.51 -17.46
CA ASP A 10 15.29 -20.73 -17.54
C ASP A 10 15.09 -19.31 -18.09
N VAL A 11 14.16 -19.15 -19.03
CA VAL A 11 13.83 -17.83 -19.60
C VAL A 11 13.07 -17.00 -18.56
N GLU A 12 12.14 -17.63 -17.85
CA GLU A 12 11.41 -17.01 -16.74
C GLU A 12 12.36 -16.53 -15.64
N GLU A 13 13.32 -17.37 -15.22
CA GLU A 13 14.30 -17.03 -14.19
C GLU A 13 15.25 -15.91 -14.64
N ARG A 14 15.70 -15.92 -15.90
CA ARG A 14 16.53 -14.83 -16.44
C ARG A 14 15.77 -13.52 -16.51
N LEU A 15 14.52 -13.56 -16.97
CA LEU A 15 13.65 -12.38 -17.02
C LEU A 15 13.41 -11.84 -15.60
N ARG A 16 13.11 -12.72 -14.64
CA ARG A 16 12.92 -12.35 -13.24
C ARG A 16 14.15 -11.63 -12.68
N ARG A 17 15.36 -12.18 -12.87
CA ARG A 17 16.61 -11.53 -12.43
C ARG A 17 16.84 -10.17 -13.09
N HIS A 18 16.53 -10.06 -14.38
CA HIS A 18 16.68 -8.80 -15.11
C HIS A 18 15.70 -7.72 -14.62
N LEU A 19 14.47 -8.10 -14.28
CA LEU A 19 13.44 -7.18 -13.78
C LEU A 19 13.58 -6.87 -12.29
N GLN A 20 14.27 -7.71 -11.52
CA GLN A 20 14.36 -7.61 -10.06
C GLN A 20 14.77 -6.21 -9.56
N PRO A 21 15.79 -5.53 -10.12
CA PRO A 21 16.17 -4.18 -9.68
C PRO A 21 15.06 -3.15 -9.91
N ALA A 22 14.37 -3.22 -11.06
CA ALA A 22 13.25 -2.34 -11.36
C ALA A 22 12.07 -2.58 -10.40
N LEU A 23 11.75 -3.84 -10.11
CA LEU A 23 10.69 -4.21 -9.16
C LEU A 23 11.01 -3.72 -7.74
N GLU A 24 12.28 -3.78 -7.34
CA GLU A 24 12.72 -3.28 -6.04
C GLU A 24 12.60 -1.76 -5.95
N VAL A 25 13.01 -1.02 -7.00
CA VAL A 25 12.85 0.44 -7.05
C VAL A 25 11.38 0.86 -7.02
N ILE A 26 10.49 0.13 -7.68
CA ILE A 26 9.04 0.34 -7.58
C ILE A 26 8.59 0.18 -6.13
N ALA A 27 9.06 -0.87 -5.45
CA ALA A 27 8.68 -1.15 -4.07
C ALA A 27 9.17 -0.06 -3.11
N ASP A 28 10.43 0.36 -3.24
CA ASP A 28 11.01 1.44 -2.43
C ASP A 28 10.30 2.77 -2.65
N THR A 29 10.07 3.13 -3.91
CA THR A 29 9.37 4.37 -4.26
C THR A 29 7.97 4.40 -3.66
N THR A 30 7.26 3.27 -3.74
CA THR A 30 5.91 3.12 -3.17
C THR A 30 5.94 3.25 -1.65
N LEU A 31 6.89 2.59 -0.98
CA LEU A 31 7.02 2.65 0.47
C LEU A 31 7.31 4.08 0.96
N VAL A 32 8.26 4.76 0.32
CA VAL A 32 8.61 6.16 0.64
C VAL A 32 7.38 7.06 0.46
N PHE A 33 6.69 6.93 -0.67
CA PHE A 33 5.48 7.69 -0.96
C PHE A 33 4.38 7.47 0.10
N LEU A 34 4.09 6.22 0.48
CA LEU A 34 3.09 5.92 1.51
C LEU A 34 3.46 6.53 2.86
N ARG A 35 4.74 6.43 3.26
CA ARG A 35 5.24 7.04 4.50
C ARG A 35 5.11 8.57 4.48
N GLU A 36 5.41 9.21 3.34
CA GLU A 36 5.22 10.65 3.18
C GLU A 36 3.75 11.04 3.31
N LYS A 37 2.85 10.34 2.61
CA LYS A 37 1.41 10.63 2.66
C LYS A 37 0.84 10.47 4.07
N LEU A 38 1.28 9.45 4.81
CA LEU A 38 0.89 9.26 6.20
C LEU A 38 1.55 10.26 7.17
N ASN A 39 2.65 10.91 6.80
CA ASN A 39 3.33 11.89 7.66
C ASN A 39 2.93 13.35 7.35
N GLN A 40 2.24 13.59 6.24
CA GLN A 40 1.65 14.88 5.90
C GLN A 40 0.40 15.13 6.76
N THR A 41 0.10 16.40 7.04
CA THR A 41 -1.26 16.80 7.42
C THR A 41 -2.19 16.44 6.27
N GLY A 42 -2.69 15.20 6.24
CA GLY A 42 -3.64 14.79 5.20
C GLY A 42 -4.87 15.71 5.23
N SER A 43 -5.69 15.63 4.19
CA SER A 43 -6.90 16.44 4.00
C SER A 43 -8.02 16.17 5.01
N GLY A 44 -7.73 15.39 6.07
CA GLY A 44 -8.65 14.94 7.09
C GLY A 44 -8.78 15.84 8.31
N THR A 45 -9.98 16.34 8.58
CA THR A 45 -10.53 16.69 9.90
C THR A 45 -10.50 15.47 10.84
N HIS A 46 -9.80 15.59 11.96
CA HIS A 46 -9.83 14.62 13.05
C HIS A 46 -11.20 14.62 13.74
N HIS A 47 -11.80 13.45 13.90
CA HIS A 47 -13.06 13.27 14.62
C HIS A 47 -12.79 12.64 16.01
N PRO A 48 -13.28 13.23 17.11
CA PRO A 48 -13.09 12.68 18.45
C PRO A 48 -13.58 11.22 18.56
N GLY A 49 -12.75 10.34 19.13
CA GLY A 49 -13.08 8.92 19.31
C GLY A 49 -12.81 8.03 18.09
N LEU A 50 -12.29 8.57 16.99
CA LEU A 50 -11.88 7.80 15.82
C LEU A 50 -10.36 7.91 15.58
N PRO A 51 -9.67 6.81 15.23
CA PRO A 51 -8.27 6.87 14.80
C PRO A 51 -8.20 7.68 13.51
N ASN A 52 -7.40 8.78 13.45
CA ASN A 52 -7.33 9.75 12.35
C ASN A 52 -7.64 9.14 10.95
N PRO A 53 -8.91 9.08 10.49
CA PRO A 53 -9.20 8.57 9.16
C PRO A 53 -8.92 9.71 8.16
N SER A 54 -8.86 9.41 6.86
CA SER A 54 -9.01 10.49 5.87
C SER A 54 -10.39 11.14 6.07
N SER A 55 -10.56 12.45 5.89
CA SER A 55 -11.92 13.03 6.01
C SER A 55 -12.81 12.62 4.87
N ASN A 56 -12.27 12.49 3.65
CA ASN A 56 -13.07 12.13 2.50
C ASN A 56 -12.78 10.71 2.01
N PRO A 57 -13.77 10.04 1.40
CA PRO A 57 -13.55 8.81 0.65
C PRO A 57 -12.46 8.97 -0.41
N GLY A 58 -11.54 8.00 -0.48
CA GLY A 58 -10.49 7.98 -1.50
C GLY A 58 -9.34 8.97 -1.27
N GLU A 59 -9.22 9.54 -0.07
CA GLU A 59 -8.06 10.33 0.34
C GLU A 59 -7.12 9.52 1.25
N TYR A 60 -5.87 9.97 1.36
CA TYR A 60 -4.97 9.42 2.37
C TYR A 60 -5.39 9.87 3.77
N PRO A 61 -5.16 9.05 4.81
CA PRO A 61 -5.37 9.44 6.19
C PRO A 61 -4.65 10.76 6.50
N ALA A 62 -5.20 11.54 7.45
CA ALA A 62 -4.47 12.66 8.05
C ALA A 62 -3.14 12.17 8.66
N LYS A 63 -2.32 13.09 9.19
CA LYS A 63 -1.03 12.71 9.79
C LYS A 63 -1.20 11.56 10.79
N GLN A 64 -0.61 10.41 10.46
CA GLN A 64 -0.56 9.23 11.29
C GLN A 64 0.77 9.22 12.04
N GLY A 65 0.71 8.83 13.31
CA GLY A 65 1.87 8.52 14.12
C GLY A 65 1.76 7.10 14.68
N GLY A 66 2.82 6.63 15.31
CA GLY A 66 2.80 5.36 16.05
C GLY A 66 2.65 4.13 15.15
N ALA A 67 1.76 3.21 15.54
CA ALA A 67 1.69 1.84 15.00
C ALA A 67 1.43 1.77 13.49
N LEU A 68 0.59 2.66 12.93
CA LEU A 68 0.22 2.62 11.51
C LEU A 68 1.37 3.03 10.58
N LEU A 69 2.18 4.01 10.99
CA LEU A 69 3.39 4.38 10.26
C LEU A 69 4.48 3.31 10.45
N ALA A 70 4.59 2.75 11.66
CA ALA A 70 5.59 1.75 12.01
C ALA A 70 5.40 0.41 11.29
N CYS A 71 4.16 0.02 10.96
CA CYS A 71 3.89 -1.22 10.24
C CYS A 71 4.05 -1.11 8.71
N LEU A 72 4.33 0.08 8.16
CA LEU A 72 4.58 0.23 6.73
C LEU A 72 5.95 -0.32 6.32
N GLY A 73 5.96 -1.25 5.38
CA GLY A 73 7.19 -1.75 4.77
C GLY A 73 7.00 -2.39 3.41
N LYS A 74 8.09 -2.98 2.95
CA LYS A 74 8.15 -3.81 1.76
C LYS A 74 8.76 -5.16 2.14
N GLU A 75 8.30 -6.23 1.51
CA GLU A 75 8.90 -7.56 1.64
C GLU A 75 8.92 -8.27 0.31
N GLN A 76 9.88 -9.18 0.15
CA GLN A 76 9.97 -10.01 -1.04
C GLN A 76 9.10 -11.26 -0.84
N GLY A 77 8.02 -11.36 -1.61
CA GLY A 77 7.15 -12.52 -1.68
C GLY A 77 7.52 -13.46 -2.83
N VAL A 78 6.73 -14.52 -2.97
CA VAL A 78 6.92 -15.58 -3.99
C VAL A 78 6.84 -15.04 -5.42
N ASN A 79 5.98 -14.03 -5.65
CA ASN A 79 5.68 -13.50 -6.99
C ASN A 79 6.18 -12.05 -7.19
N GLY A 80 7.06 -11.55 -6.33
CA GLY A 80 7.58 -10.18 -6.40
C GLY A 80 7.58 -9.45 -5.07
N TRP A 81 7.61 -8.12 -5.11
CA TRP A 81 7.57 -7.29 -3.92
C TRP A 81 6.15 -7.00 -3.47
N VAL A 82 5.91 -7.13 -2.17
CA VAL A 82 4.70 -6.69 -1.49
C VAL A 82 5.03 -5.40 -0.76
N VAL A 83 4.17 -4.39 -0.87
CA VAL A 83 4.32 -3.11 -0.16
C VAL A 83 3.01 -2.79 0.55
N GLY A 84 3.07 -2.41 1.83
CA GLY A 84 1.88 -2.05 2.58
C GLY A 84 2.08 -2.09 4.08
N ALA A 85 0.97 -2.27 4.82
CA ALA A 85 0.98 -2.56 6.25
C ALA A 85 1.28 -4.04 6.48
N LEU A 86 2.45 -4.35 7.03
CA LEU A 86 2.98 -5.71 7.12
C LEU A 86 3.30 -6.09 8.57
N ASN A 87 2.75 -7.23 9.01
CA ASN A 87 3.04 -7.79 10.35
C ASN A 87 4.51 -8.21 10.50
N SER A 88 5.20 -8.48 9.40
CA SER A 88 6.64 -8.77 9.36
C SER A 88 7.51 -7.57 9.74
N VAL A 89 6.96 -6.35 9.68
CA VAL A 89 7.65 -5.09 10.03
C VAL A 89 7.31 -4.68 11.45
N ALA A 90 6.01 -4.60 11.76
CA ALA A 90 5.48 -4.36 13.10
C ALA A 90 4.02 -4.84 13.16
N PRO A 91 3.46 -5.12 14.36
CA PRO A 91 2.05 -5.50 14.48
C PRO A 91 1.14 -4.50 13.78
N VAL A 92 0.38 -4.97 12.79
CA VAL A 92 -0.56 -4.15 12.04
C VAL A 92 -1.76 -3.83 12.93
N PRO A 93 -2.03 -2.55 13.22
CA PRO A 93 -3.14 -2.18 14.08
C PRO A 93 -4.49 -2.52 13.42
N PRO A 94 -5.51 -2.96 14.18
CA PRO A 94 -6.86 -3.24 13.65
C PRO A 94 -7.45 -2.10 12.81
N GLU A 95 -7.07 -0.86 13.14
CA GLU A 95 -7.43 0.36 12.44
C GLU A 95 -6.94 0.37 10.99
N ALA A 96 -5.76 -0.17 10.69
CA ALA A 96 -5.25 -0.28 9.32
C ALA A 96 -6.18 -1.13 8.44
N TRP A 97 -6.63 -2.26 9.00
CA TRP A 97 -7.59 -3.17 8.38
C TRP A 97 -8.99 -2.54 8.25
N ALA A 98 -9.40 -1.77 9.26
CA ALA A 98 -10.68 -1.09 9.27
C ALA A 98 -10.79 -0.02 8.18
N LEU A 99 -9.69 0.68 7.90
CA LEU A 99 -9.62 1.64 6.82
C LEU A 99 -9.64 0.95 5.46
N GLU A 100 -8.86 -0.12 5.27
CA GLU A 100 -8.59 -0.66 3.93
C GLU A 100 -9.73 -1.48 3.29
N PHE A 101 -10.44 -2.30 4.07
CA PHE A 101 -11.40 -3.27 3.52
C PHE A 101 -12.86 -2.89 3.82
N PRO A 102 -13.88 -3.58 3.26
CA PRO A 102 -15.25 -3.56 3.76
C PRO A 102 -15.40 -4.35 5.08
N GLU A 103 -16.41 -4.03 5.91
CA GLU A 103 -16.57 -4.62 7.26
C GLU A 103 -16.83 -6.14 7.17
N PRO A 104 -15.91 -7.02 7.65
CA PRO A 104 -16.24 -8.43 7.80
C PRO A 104 -17.28 -8.61 8.92
N PRO A 105 -18.07 -9.72 8.92
CA PRO A 105 -19.18 -9.94 9.87
C PRO A 105 -18.83 -9.86 11.37
N ASN A 106 -17.55 -9.88 11.74
CA ASN A 106 -17.04 -9.85 13.12
C ASN A 106 -16.02 -8.73 13.36
N SER A 107 -16.05 -7.65 12.58
CA SER A 107 -15.13 -6.53 12.75
C SER A 107 -15.30 -5.91 14.15
N PRO A 108 -14.22 -5.68 14.91
CA PRO A 108 -14.30 -4.95 16.18
C PRO A 108 -14.58 -3.45 15.99
N ILE A 109 -14.56 -2.97 14.73
CA ILE A 109 -14.76 -1.58 14.35
C ILE A 109 -15.96 -1.51 13.39
N SER A 110 -17.02 -0.81 13.82
CA SER A 110 -18.25 -0.61 13.03
C SER A 110 -18.04 0.45 11.95
N ARG A 111 -18.40 0.11 10.71
CA ARG A 111 -18.27 1.00 9.53
C ARG A 111 -19.61 1.57 9.07
N ALA A 112 -20.68 1.32 9.83
CA ALA A 112 -22.02 1.88 9.62
C ALA A 112 -22.15 3.38 9.98
N THR A 113 -21.05 4.01 10.41
CA THR A 113 -20.98 5.46 10.59
C THR A 113 -20.94 6.16 9.22
N GLY A 114 -21.22 7.46 9.15
CA GLY A 114 -21.04 8.26 7.92
C GLY A 114 -19.60 8.22 7.35
N TYR A 115 -18.66 7.65 8.10
CA TYR A 115 -17.23 7.62 7.79
C TYR A 115 -16.72 6.29 7.21
N GLY A 116 -17.54 5.22 7.17
CA GLY A 116 -17.35 4.02 6.32
C GLY A 116 -15.96 3.34 6.28
N ALA A 117 -15.78 2.43 5.33
CA ALA A 117 -14.46 1.99 4.89
C ALA A 117 -13.79 3.09 4.02
N ARG A 118 -12.46 3.22 4.10
CA ARG A 118 -11.67 4.26 3.42
C ARG A 118 -10.37 3.64 2.87
N PRO A 119 -10.43 2.98 1.69
CA PRO A 119 -9.31 2.23 1.12
C PRO A 119 -8.18 3.19 0.72
N TRP A 120 -7.22 3.35 1.62
CA TRP A 120 -6.14 4.32 1.49
C TRP A 120 -4.88 3.69 0.91
N LEU A 121 -4.66 2.40 1.17
CA LEU A 121 -3.53 1.64 0.66
C LEU A 121 -3.79 1.28 -0.81
N SER A 122 -4.98 0.76 -1.12
CA SER A 122 -5.42 0.48 -2.51
C SER A 122 -5.47 1.74 -3.38
N LYS A 123 -5.67 2.93 -2.79
CA LYS A 123 -5.60 4.21 -3.54
C LYS A 123 -4.23 4.41 -4.21
N ALA A 124 -3.14 3.95 -3.57
CA ALA A 124 -1.80 4.11 -4.13
C ALA A 124 -1.67 3.47 -5.53
N ALA A 125 -2.38 2.37 -5.80
CA ALA A 125 -2.34 1.70 -7.10
C ALA A 125 -2.80 2.58 -8.28
N SER A 126 -3.61 3.60 -8.03
CA SER A 126 -4.10 4.55 -9.05
C SER A 126 -3.65 5.99 -8.81
N ASP A 127 -2.74 6.24 -7.87
CA ASP A 127 -2.28 7.58 -7.55
C ASP A 127 -1.32 8.10 -8.63
N THR A 128 -1.70 9.21 -9.28
CA THR A 128 -0.94 9.79 -10.39
C THR A 128 0.41 10.35 -9.96
N GLU A 129 0.55 10.83 -8.72
CA GLU A 129 1.82 11.30 -8.17
C GLU A 129 2.76 10.11 -7.98
N LEU A 130 2.28 9.01 -7.40
CA LEU A 130 3.08 7.79 -7.27
C LEU A 130 3.52 7.25 -8.63
N VAL A 131 2.60 7.17 -9.61
CA VAL A 131 2.93 6.74 -10.97
C VAL A 131 4.02 7.62 -11.59
N GLY A 132 3.95 8.94 -11.40
CA GLY A 132 4.97 9.88 -11.86
C GLY A 132 6.34 9.65 -11.20
N ARG A 133 6.37 9.43 -9.88
CA ARG A 133 7.59 9.13 -9.12
C ARG A 133 8.23 7.81 -9.57
N ILE A 134 7.42 6.76 -9.75
CA ILE A 134 7.89 5.45 -10.24
C ILE A 134 8.53 5.59 -11.62
N ARG A 135 7.87 6.27 -12.56
CA ARG A 135 8.43 6.49 -13.91
C ARG A 135 9.79 7.20 -13.86
N SER A 136 9.90 8.23 -13.02
CA SER A 136 11.13 8.99 -12.83
C SER A 136 12.25 8.14 -12.22
N ALA A 137 11.93 7.34 -11.20
CA ALA A 137 12.89 6.44 -10.54
C ALA A 137 13.38 5.33 -11.48
N LEU A 138 12.48 4.76 -12.32
CA LEU A 138 12.85 3.76 -13.31
C LEU A 138 13.73 4.34 -14.43
N ALA A 139 13.48 5.58 -14.86
CA ALA A 139 14.32 6.24 -15.86
C ALA A 139 15.76 6.46 -15.36
N ALA A 140 15.96 6.63 -14.04
CA ALA A 140 17.28 6.79 -13.45
C ALA A 140 18.09 5.48 -13.32
N LEU A 141 17.48 4.32 -13.60
CA LEU A 141 18.17 3.02 -13.65
C LEU A 141 18.80 2.71 -15.01
N GLN A 142 18.50 3.52 -16.04
CA GLN A 142 19.01 3.36 -17.41
C GLN A 142 20.37 4.05 -17.56
#